data_AF-A0AAV0V1B7-F1
#
_entry.id   AF-A0AAV0V1B7-F1
#
_cell.length_a   1.000
_cell.length_b   1.000
_cell.length_c   1.000
_cell.angle_alpha   90.00
_cell.angle_beta   90.00
_cell.angle_gamma   90.00
#
_symmetry.space_group_name_H-M   'P 1'
#
loop_
_entity.id
_entity.type
_entity.pdbx_description
1 polymer ?
#
loop_
_entity_poly.entity_id
_entity_poly.type
_entity_poly.pdbx_seq_one_letter_code
_entity_poly.pdbx_strand_id
1 'polypeptide(L)'
;MATLPPVPVAVSPQDLPRVLAILVGGYGSVCWLALQMDEHFAADDQDEHFRYPTVRALVALYTLMLVLFRFYEHGTYVLYEMLWACNVSLVLVVMALYLSKPFLVGVAMVTVAGDQLLWYIDTLSFVLNGKLITGAMQYLTYPENRTFSKTFFATHHLWFLPVCLYITNGHGGMHNSSFIGSCILTSFLAAFCRAFTPFQVRVPGSEHVIYLNVNGSYAFWKDIDVPLLHVLDHRHPALYIPFLAIVGNLVANGLPHMLVLGISLGLRYNPLLEGITH
;
A
#
# COMPACT_ATOMS: atom_id res chain seq x y z
N MET A 1 7.63 29.48 10.01
CA MET A 1 8.30 28.53 10.93
C MET A 1 7.99 27.11 10.49
N ALA A 2 9.02 26.27 10.31
CA ALA A 2 8.85 24.83 10.11
C ALA A 2 8.38 24.22 11.44
N THR A 3 7.34 23.40 11.41
CA THR A 3 6.87 22.64 12.57
C THR A 3 7.80 21.46 12.79
N LEU A 4 8.29 21.28 14.02
CA LEU A 4 9.11 20.13 14.37
C LEU A 4 8.30 18.83 14.21
N PRO A 5 8.96 17.70 13.87
CA PRO A 5 8.28 16.41 13.84
C PRO A 5 7.72 16.05 15.22
N PRO A 6 6.63 15.27 15.30
CA PRO A 6 6.12 14.74 16.56
C PRO A 6 7.17 13.94 17.32
N VAL A 7 7.10 13.98 18.66
CA VAL A 7 8.02 13.23 19.53
C VAL A 7 7.82 11.72 19.33
N PRO A 8 8.91 10.91 19.29
CA PRO A 8 8.81 9.46 19.20
C PRO A 8 7.97 8.85 20.33
N VAL A 9 7.09 7.91 19.98
CA VAL A 9 6.26 7.19 20.94
C VAL A 9 6.99 5.93 21.41
N ALA A 10 7.12 5.74 22.73
CA ALA A 10 7.60 4.47 23.27
C ALA A 10 6.52 3.40 23.09
N VAL A 11 6.86 2.29 22.42
CA VAL A 11 5.93 1.19 22.19
C VAL A 11 6.45 -0.05 22.90
N SER A 12 5.63 -0.61 23.77
CA SER A 12 5.95 -1.75 24.65
C SER A 12 5.00 -2.93 24.41
N PRO A 13 5.28 -4.13 24.97
CA PRO A 13 4.32 -5.24 24.94
C PRO A 13 2.98 -4.89 25.58
N GLN A 14 2.95 -3.98 26.57
CA GLN A 14 1.71 -3.53 27.22
C GLN A 14 0.79 -2.75 26.28
N ASP A 15 1.32 -2.19 25.19
CA ASP A 15 0.55 -1.46 24.19
C ASP A 15 -0.26 -2.37 23.24
N LEU A 16 -0.01 -3.68 23.26
CA LEU A 16 -0.59 -4.63 22.31
C LEU A 16 -2.12 -4.52 22.16
N PRO A 17 -2.93 -4.42 23.24
CA PRO A 17 -4.38 -4.29 23.09
C PRO A 17 -4.79 -3.02 22.31
N ARG A 18 -4.12 -1.90 22.58
CA ARG A 18 -4.37 -0.63 21.88
C ARG A 18 -3.99 -0.72 20.41
N VAL A 19 -2.81 -1.27 20.11
CA VAL A 19 -2.34 -1.39 18.72
C VAL A 19 -3.20 -2.35 17.92
N LEU A 20 -3.63 -3.47 18.53
CA LEU A 20 -4.59 -4.39 17.90
C LEU A 20 -5.94 -3.72 17.64
N ALA A 21 -6.46 -2.92 18.58
CA ALA A 21 -7.71 -2.19 18.37
C ALA A 21 -7.61 -1.21 17.19
N ILE A 22 -6.49 -0.49 17.07
CA ILE A 22 -6.23 0.41 15.94
C ILE A 22 -6.13 -0.37 14.63
N LEU A 23 -5.40 -1.48 14.63
CA LEU A 23 -5.22 -2.33 13.45
C LEU A 23 -6.57 -2.92 12.97
N VAL A 24 -7.31 -3.56 13.86
CA VAL A 24 -8.61 -4.19 13.56
C VAL A 24 -9.63 -3.14 13.15
N GLY A 25 -9.69 -2.00 13.87
CA GLY A 25 -10.56 -0.88 13.52
C GLY A 25 -10.22 -0.28 12.15
N GLY A 26 -8.92 -0.15 11.83
CA GLY A 26 -8.43 0.31 10.54
C GLY A 26 -8.85 -0.62 9.40
N TYR A 27 -8.55 -1.91 9.51
CA TYR A 27 -8.94 -2.91 8.50
C TYR A 27 -10.46 -3.03 8.36
N GLY A 28 -11.21 -3.04 9.46
CA GLY A 28 -12.68 -3.06 9.43
C GLY A 28 -13.24 -1.85 8.68
N SER A 29 -12.72 -0.65 8.95
CA SER A 29 -13.13 0.58 8.26
C SER A 29 -12.76 0.58 6.78
N VAL A 30 -11.57 0.09 6.43
CA VAL A 30 -11.15 -0.07 5.02
C VAL A 30 -12.05 -1.04 4.28
N CYS A 31 -12.31 -2.23 4.85
CA CYS A 31 -13.16 -3.23 4.21
C CYS A 31 -14.58 -2.69 4.01
N TRP A 32 -15.14 -2.02 5.02
CA TRP A 32 -16.43 -1.37 4.90
C TRP A 32 -16.44 -0.31 3.79
N LEU A 33 -15.48 0.61 3.81
CA LEU A 33 -15.36 1.67 2.79
C LEU A 33 -15.21 1.09 1.38
N ALA A 34 -14.37 0.06 1.22
CA ALA A 34 -14.15 -0.61 -0.06
C ALA A 34 -15.44 -1.25 -0.60
N LEU A 35 -16.22 -1.91 0.25
CA LEU A 35 -17.51 -2.49 -0.15
C LEU A 35 -18.53 -1.41 -0.53
N GLN A 36 -18.57 -0.28 0.19
CA GLN A 36 -19.43 0.85 -0.18
C GLN A 36 -19.02 1.48 -1.53
N MET A 37 -17.72 1.56 -1.81
CA MET A 37 -17.25 2.03 -3.12
C MET A 37 -17.59 1.04 -4.24
N ASP A 38 -17.50 -0.27 -3.99
CA ASP A 38 -17.89 -1.30 -4.97
C ASP A 38 -19.40 -1.21 -5.29
N GLU A 39 -20.25 -1.13 -4.26
CA GLU A 39 -21.69 -0.93 -4.42
C GLU A 39 -22.04 0.37 -5.16
N HIS A 40 -21.22 1.41 -5.05
CA HIS A 40 -21.47 2.69 -5.71
C HIS A 40 -20.95 2.74 -7.15
N PHE A 41 -19.73 2.25 -7.40
CA PHE A 41 -19.03 2.41 -8.67
C PHE A 41 -19.11 1.20 -9.60
N ALA A 42 -19.42 0.02 -9.06
CA ALA A 42 -19.29 -1.27 -9.76
C ALA A 42 -20.42 -2.25 -9.38
N ALA A 43 -21.59 -1.73 -9.01
CA ALA A 43 -22.75 -2.52 -8.60
C ALA A 43 -23.14 -3.55 -9.68
N ASP A 44 -23.06 -3.13 -10.94
CA ASP A 44 -23.45 -3.90 -12.12
C ASP A 44 -22.28 -4.72 -12.71
N ASP A 45 -21.05 -4.56 -12.21
CA ASP A 45 -19.84 -5.20 -12.74
C ASP A 45 -19.48 -6.50 -11.98
N GLN A 46 -20.48 -7.16 -11.38
CA GLN A 46 -20.24 -8.43 -10.68
C GLN A 46 -19.95 -9.52 -11.71
N ASP A 47 -18.89 -10.28 -11.47
CA ASP A 47 -18.48 -11.39 -12.33
C ASP A 47 -18.40 -12.68 -11.52
N GLU A 48 -19.40 -13.54 -11.65
CA GLU A 48 -19.46 -14.83 -10.94
C GLU A 48 -18.31 -15.78 -11.30
N HIS A 49 -17.67 -15.56 -12.46
CA HIS A 49 -16.53 -16.32 -12.94
C HIS A 49 -15.19 -15.75 -12.45
N PHE A 50 -15.17 -14.62 -11.74
CA PHE A 50 -13.97 -14.03 -11.14
C PHE A 50 -13.45 -14.84 -9.95
N ARG A 51 -12.89 -16.02 -10.23
CA ARG A 51 -12.53 -17.03 -9.22
C ARG A 51 -11.09 -17.49 -9.41
N TYR A 52 -10.23 -17.07 -8.50
CA TYR A 52 -8.82 -17.51 -8.44
C TYR A 52 -8.50 -18.12 -7.08
N PRO A 53 -9.02 -19.33 -6.74
CA PRO A 53 -8.89 -19.89 -5.41
C PRO A 53 -7.43 -20.09 -4.97
N THR A 54 -6.56 -20.49 -5.91
CA THR A 54 -5.12 -20.67 -5.65
C THR A 54 -4.44 -19.33 -5.36
N VAL A 55 -4.68 -18.31 -6.19
CA VAL A 55 -4.10 -16.96 -5.97
C VAL A 55 -4.59 -16.39 -4.64
N ARG A 56 -5.89 -16.50 -4.37
CA ARG A 56 -6.50 -16.08 -3.09
C ARG A 56 -5.81 -16.75 -1.90
N ALA A 57 -5.64 -18.07 -1.94
CA ALA A 57 -4.99 -18.81 -0.86
C ALA A 57 -3.52 -18.39 -0.67
N LEU A 58 -2.77 -18.22 -1.76
CA LEU A 58 -1.37 -17.80 -1.72
C LEU A 58 -1.22 -16.38 -1.15
N VAL A 59 -2.02 -15.41 -1.61
CA VAL A 59 -1.97 -14.02 -1.11
C VAL A 59 -2.42 -13.95 0.35
N ALA A 60 -3.46 -14.71 0.73
CA ALA A 60 -3.93 -14.79 2.12
C ALA A 60 -2.86 -15.38 3.04
N LEU A 61 -2.24 -16.50 2.64
CA LEU A 61 -1.15 -17.11 3.40
C LEU A 61 0.07 -16.18 3.48
N TYR A 62 0.45 -15.53 2.38
CA TYR A 62 1.54 -14.55 2.37
C TYR A 62 1.27 -13.41 3.35
N THR A 63 0.05 -12.86 3.34
CA THR A 63 -0.35 -11.76 4.24
C THR A 63 -0.33 -12.20 5.70
N LEU A 64 -0.84 -13.40 6.01
CA LEU A 64 -0.80 -13.94 7.36
C LEU A 64 0.65 -14.14 7.84
N MET A 65 1.50 -14.74 7.01
CA MET A 65 2.91 -14.94 7.34
C MET A 65 3.64 -13.60 7.50
N LEU A 66 3.35 -12.60 6.66
CA LEU A 66 3.90 -11.25 6.77
C LEU A 66 3.65 -10.66 8.17
N VAL A 67 2.39 -10.71 8.63
CA VAL A 67 2.01 -10.22 9.97
C VAL A 67 2.71 -11.01 11.07
N LEU A 68 2.63 -12.35 11.02
CA LEU A 68 3.14 -13.23 12.08
C LEU A 68 4.66 -13.12 12.23
N PHE A 69 5.41 -13.22 11.13
CA PHE A 69 6.87 -13.19 11.16
C PHE A 69 7.40 -11.80 11.55
N ARG A 70 6.81 -10.72 11.01
CA ARG A 70 7.22 -9.37 11.41
C ARG A 70 6.90 -9.12 12.88
N PHE A 71 5.73 -9.54 13.37
CA PHE A 71 5.38 -9.39 14.79
C PHE A 71 6.32 -10.20 15.69
N TYR A 72 6.65 -11.43 15.31
CA TYR A 72 7.58 -12.27 16.06
C TYR A 72 8.99 -11.65 16.16
N GLU A 73 9.52 -11.12 15.05
CA GLU A 73 10.88 -10.57 15.02
C GLU A 73 11.00 -9.15 15.60
N HIS A 74 9.95 -8.33 15.48
CA HIS A 74 10.03 -6.88 15.76
C HIS A 74 9.05 -6.38 16.84
N GLY A 75 8.12 -7.21 17.28
CA GLY A 75 7.16 -6.89 18.33
C GLY A 75 6.04 -5.95 17.89
N THR A 76 5.46 -5.23 18.86
CA THR A 76 4.16 -4.55 18.70
C THR A 76 4.12 -3.48 17.61
N TYR A 77 5.22 -2.75 17.38
CA TYR A 77 5.19 -1.58 16.49
C TYR A 77 4.92 -1.94 15.02
N VAL A 78 5.28 -3.16 14.58
CA VAL A 78 5.02 -3.59 13.19
C VAL A 78 3.55 -3.78 12.89
N LEU A 79 2.69 -3.90 13.91
CA LEU A 79 1.25 -3.94 13.70
C LEU A 79 0.74 -2.60 13.13
N TYR A 80 1.39 -1.48 13.42
CA TYR A 80 1.09 -0.21 12.73
C TYR A 80 1.48 -0.25 11.25
N GLU A 81 2.58 -0.92 10.91
CA GLU A 81 3.01 -1.08 9.51
C GLU A 81 2.01 -1.92 8.70
N MET A 82 1.19 -2.75 9.34
CA MET A 82 0.17 -3.51 8.61
C MET A 82 -0.89 -2.59 8.00
N LEU A 83 -0.97 -1.32 8.40
CA LEU A 83 -1.85 -0.31 7.80
C LEU A 83 -1.22 0.39 6.57
N TRP A 84 0.02 0.08 6.19
CA TRP A 84 0.57 0.56 4.91
C TRP A 84 -0.35 0.16 3.76
N ALA A 85 -0.55 1.09 2.82
CA ALA A 85 -1.43 0.92 1.67
C ALA A 85 -1.10 -0.34 0.85
N CYS A 86 0.18 -0.71 0.76
CA CYS A 86 0.62 -1.95 0.12
C CYS A 86 0.15 -3.22 0.85
N ASN A 87 0.23 -3.25 2.18
CA ASN A 87 -0.27 -4.36 3.00
C ASN A 87 -1.80 -4.42 2.98
N VAL A 88 -2.46 -3.27 3.07
CA VAL A 88 -3.92 -3.16 2.94
C VAL A 88 -4.41 -3.69 1.58
N SER A 89 -3.66 -3.40 0.52
CA SER A 89 -3.99 -3.86 -0.84
C SER A 89 -3.92 -5.37 -1.00
N LEU A 90 -3.05 -6.07 -0.24
CA LEU A 90 -3.06 -7.54 -0.20
C LEU A 90 -4.39 -8.08 0.34
N VAL A 91 -4.90 -7.49 1.43
CA VAL A 91 -6.19 -7.89 2.01
C VAL A 91 -7.35 -7.53 1.08
N LEU A 92 -7.30 -6.38 0.41
CA LEU A 92 -8.31 -6.00 -0.58
C LEU A 92 -8.38 -7.01 -1.74
N VAL A 93 -7.23 -7.50 -2.24
CA VAL A 93 -7.22 -8.54 -3.29
C VAL A 93 -7.79 -9.87 -2.77
N VAL A 94 -7.46 -10.27 -1.54
CA VAL A 94 -8.06 -11.48 -0.93
C VAL A 94 -9.58 -11.34 -0.82
N MET A 95 -10.05 -10.18 -0.36
CA MET A 95 -11.47 -9.86 -0.25
C MET A 95 -12.15 -9.84 -1.63
N ALA A 96 -11.53 -9.21 -2.62
CA ALA A 96 -11.99 -9.16 -4.00
C ALA A 96 -12.19 -10.56 -4.59
N LEU A 97 -11.20 -11.44 -4.43
CA LEU A 97 -11.25 -12.83 -4.91
C LEU A 97 -12.19 -13.71 -4.10
N TYR A 98 -12.49 -13.35 -2.84
CA TYR A 98 -13.47 -14.06 -2.03
C TYR A 98 -14.89 -13.69 -2.42
N LEU A 99 -15.14 -12.40 -2.64
CA LEU A 99 -16.46 -11.84 -2.95
C LEU A 99 -16.75 -11.74 -4.45
N SER A 100 -15.81 -12.16 -5.31
CA SER A 100 -15.89 -12.05 -6.77
C SER A 100 -16.09 -10.60 -7.25
N LYS A 101 -15.33 -9.66 -6.66
CA LYS A 101 -15.43 -8.20 -6.89
C LYS A 101 -14.19 -7.65 -7.59
N PRO A 102 -14.09 -7.70 -8.94
CA PRO A 102 -12.90 -7.29 -9.68
C PRO A 102 -12.53 -5.81 -9.50
N PHE A 103 -13.52 -4.93 -9.28
CA PHE A 103 -13.30 -3.51 -9.01
C PHE A 103 -12.33 -3.27 -7.85
N LEU A 104 -12.44 -4.06 -6.78
CA LEU A 104 -11.57 -3.95 -5.61
C LEU A 104 -10.11 -4.28 -5.93
N VAL A 105 -9.85 -5.19 -6.87
CA VAL A 105 -8.48 -5.45 -7.36
C VAL A 105 -7.95 -4.22 -8.07
N GLY A 106 -8.76 -3.59 -8.92
CA GLY A 106 -8.36 -2.35 -9.59
C GLY A 106 -8.05 -1.22 -8.60
N VAL A 107 -8.88 -1.04 -7.56
CA VAL A 107 -8.59 -0.07 -6.48
C VAL A 107 -7.27 -0.37 -5.79
N ALA A 108 -7.02 -1.65 -5.47
CA ALA A 108 -5.78 -2.10 -4.84
C ALA A 108 -4.56 -1.85 -5.74
N MET A 109 -4.66 -2.11 -7.06
CA MET A 109 -3.61 -1.84 -8.04
C MET A 109 -3.23 -0.37 -8.06
N VAL A 110 -4.21 0.53 -8.21
CA VAL A 110 -3.94 1.97 -8.29
C VAL A 110 -3.35 2.50 -6.98
N THR A 111 -3.85 2.00 -5.84
CA THR A 111 -3.42 2.41 -4.50
C THR A 111 -1.93 2.20 -4.24
N VAL A 112 -1.34 1.19 -4.89
CA VAL A 112 0.09 0.88 -4.72
C VAL A 112 0.93 1.28 -5.93
N ALA A 113 0.31 1.65 -7.04
CA ALA A 113 1.00 1.75 -8.34
C ALA A 113 2.24 2.65 -8.28
N GLY A 114 2.17 3.82 -7.65
CA GLY A 114 3.34 4.70 -7.53
C GLY A 114 4.52 4.04 -6.85
N ASP A 115 4.29 3.48 -5.67
CA ASP A 115 5.34 2.82 -4.90
C ASP A 115 5.90 1.59 -5.64
N GLN A 116 5.05 0.76 -6.25
CA GLN A 116 5.51 -0.41 -7.02
C GLN A 116 6.34 -0.03 -8.24
N LEU A 117 5.95 1.02 -8.97
CA LEU A 117 6.70 1.47 -10.14
C LEU A 117 8.06 2.03 -9.74
N LEU A 118 8.14 2.80 -8.65
CA LEU A 118 9.42 3.27 -8.12
C LEU A 118 10.31 2.11 -7.66
N TRP A 119 9.71 1.07 -7.06
CA TRP A 119 10.40 -0.17 -6.73
C TRP A 119 10.98 -0.89 -7.96
N TYR A 120 10.27 -0.91 -9.09
CA TYR A 120 10.82 -1.46 -10.34
C TYR A 120 12.02 -0.66 -10.84
N ILE A 121 11.93 0.66 -10.79
CA ILE A 121 13.02 1.56 -11.20
C ILE A 121 14.24 1.33 -10.30
N ASP A 122 14.06 1.32 -8.98
CA ASP A 122 15.15 1.11 -8.01
C ASP A 122 15.77 -0.28 -8.13
N THR A 123 14.96 -1.33 -8.33
CA THR A 123 15.46 -2.70 -8.52
C THR A 123 16.32 -2.78 -9.76
N LEU A 124 15.85 -2.24 -10.88
CA LEU A 124 16.59 -2.25 -12.14
C LEU A 124 17.87 -1.41 -12.04
N SER A 125 17.79 -0.21 -11.46
CA SER A 125 18.96 0.66 -11.29
C SER A 125 19.99 0.05 -10.34
N PHE A 126 19.56 -0.69 -9.32
CA PHE A 126 20.45 -1.39 -8.41
C PHE A 126 21.16 -2.55 -9.11
N VAL A 127 20.43 -3.37 -9.87
CA VAL A 127 21.03 -4.49 -10.62
C VAL A 127 22.03 -4.00 -11.67
N LEU A 128 21.72 -2.91 -12.37
CA LEU A 128 22.58 -2.39 -13.45
C LEU A 128 23.76 -1.55 -12.93
N ASN A 129 23.54 -0.72 -11.91
CA ASN A 129 24.47 0.34 -11.51
C ASN A 129 24.84 0.32 -10.01
N GLY A 130 24.25 -0.56 -9.21
CA GLY A 130 24.44 -0.63 -7.76
C GLY A 130 23.83 0.55 -6.99
N LYS A 131 22.89 1.29 -7.58
CA LYS A 131 22.29 2.52 -6.99
C LYS A 131 20.77 2.45 -6.95
N LEU A 132 20.19 3.01 -5.90
CA LEU A 132 18.75 3.26 -5.76
C LEU A 132 18.48 4.71 -6.17
N ILE A 133 17.94 4.92 -7.37
CA ILE A 133 17.89 6.26 -7.97
C ILE A 133 16.65 7.07 -7.57
N THR A 134 15.57 6.39 -7.17
CA THR A 134 14.34 7.02 -6.67
C THR A 134 14.31 7.09 -5.15
N GLY A 135 14.93 6.11 -4.49
CA GLY A 135 14.97 6.00 -3.04
C GLY A 135 13.81 5.21 -2.42
N ALA A 136 12.86 4.71 -3.22
CA ALA A 136 11.73 3.92 -2.72
C ALA A 136 12.17 2.63 -2.00
N MET A 137 13.27 2.01 -2.42
CA MET A 137 13.85 0.83 -1.76
C MET A 137 14.87 1.19 -0.65
N GLN A 138 15.20 2.46 -0.46
CA GLN A 138 16.27 2.90 0.45
C GLN A 138 16.01 2.41 1.89
N TYR A 139 14.74 2.29 2.29
CA TYR A 139 14.38 1.88 3.64
C TYR A 139 14.83 0.46 4.01
N LEU A 140 15.03 -0.43 3.03
CA LEU A 140 15.56 -1.77 3.28
C LEU A 140 17.02 -1.74 3.76
N THR A 141 17.73 -0.65 3.47
CA THR A 141 19.11 -0.47 3.93
C THR A 141 19.19 -0.03 5.38
N TYR A 142 18.07 0.30 6.03
CA TYR A 142 18.06 0.71 7.43
C TYR A 142 18.32 -0.46 8.37
N PRO A 143 19.11 -0.29 9.45
CA PRO A 143 19.42 -1.36 10.38
C PRO A 143 18.20 -2.16 10.85
N GLU A 144 17.10 -1.47 11.17
CA GLU A 144 15.83 -2.06 11.62
C GLU A 144 15.10 -2.90 10.55
N ASN A 145 15.39 -2.69 9.27
CA ASN A 145 14.71 -3.35 8.15
C ASN A 145 15.56 -4.42 7.46
N ARG A 146 16.81 -4.64 7.88
CA ARG A 146 17.73 -5.65 7.30
C ARG A 146 17.43 -7.11 7.70
N THR A 147 16.27 -7.37 8.29
CA THR A 147 15.86 -8.73 8.68
C THR A 147 15.29 -9.50 7.49
N PHE A 148 15.31 -10.82 7.59
CA PHE A 148 14.72 -11.69 6.57
C PHE A 148 13.23 -11.37 6.40
N SER A 149 12.45 -11.26 7.48
CA SER A 149 11.01 -10.98 7.39
C SER A 149 10.73 -9.66 6.67
N LYS A 150 11.45 -8.58 7.01
CA LYS A 150 11.25 -7.27 6.38
C LYS A 150 11.57 -7.31 4.89
N THR A 151 12.70 -7.92 4.52
CA THR A 151 13.15 -8.01 3.13
C THR A 151 12.29 -8.95 2.30
N PHE A 152 12.08 -10.18 2.75
CA PHE A 152 11.27 -11.17 2.04
C PHE A 152 9.84 -10.68 1.85
N PHE A 153 9.21 -10.15 2.91
CA PHE A 153 7.85 -9.67 2.81
C PHE A 153 7.72 -8.31 2.11
N ALA A 154 8.80 -7.63 1.79
CA ALA A 154 8.78 -6.48 0.88
C ALA A 154 8.77 -6.90 -0.60
N THR A 155 9.04 -8.17 -0.93
CA THR A 155 9.06 -8.63 -2.34
C THR A 155 7.70 -8.55 -3.03
N HIS A 156 6.59 -8.40 -2.29
CA HIS A 156 5.30 -8.10 -2.90
C HIS A 156 5.31 -6.81 -3.71
N HIS A 157 6.27 -5.92 -3.44
CA HIS A 157 6.45 -4.75 -4.27
C HIS A 157 6.79 -5.09 -5.73
N LEU A 158 7.38 -6.26 -5.96
CA LEU A 158 7.74 -6.73 -7.29
C LEU A 158 6.60 -7.49 -7.96
N TRP A 159 5.98 -8.44 -7.28
CA TRP A 159 5.04 -9.37 -7.90
C TRP A 159 3.56 -8.93 -7.83
N PHE A 160 3.19 -7.99 -6.96
CA PHE A 160 1.78 -7.67 -6.71
C PHE A 160 1.04 -7.15 -7.94
N LEU A 161 1.59 -6.14 -8.65
CA LEU A 161 0.95 -5.63 -9.87
C LEU A 161 0.86 -6.68 -10.99
N PRO A 162 1.92 -7.46 -11.31
CA PRO A 162 1.81 -8.58 -12.26
C PRO A 162 0.70 -9.56 -11.92
N VAL A 163 0.57 -9.95 -10.64
CA VAL A 163 -0.50 -10.85 -10.20
C VAL A 163 -1.87 -10.20 -10.38
N CYS A 164 -2.03 -8.92 -10.03
CA CYS A 164 -3.29 -8.21 -10.18
C CYS A 164 -3.68 -8.01 -11.66
N LEU A 165 -2.70 -7.74 -12.54
CA LEU A 165 -2.90 -7.68 -13.98
C LEU A 165 -3.31 -9.04 -14.54
N TYR A 166 -2.70 -10.13 -14.07
CA TYR A 166 -3.07 -11.49 -14.47
C TYR A 166 -4.52 -11.83 -14.10
N ILE A 167 -4.94 -11.55 -12.85
CA ILE A 167 -6.31 -11.88 -12.42
C ILE A 167 -7.37 -10.97 -13.05
N THR A 168 -7.05 -9.73 -13.39
CA THR A 168 -8.01 -8.82 -14.06
C THR A 168 -8.06 -9.03 -15.57
N ASN A 169 -7.05 -9.70 -16.15
CA ASN A 169 -7.05 -10.05 -17.56
C ASN A 169 -8.15 -11.05 -17.88
N GLY A 170 -8.94 -10.81 -18.93
CA GLY A 170 -10.14 -11.58 -19.25
C GLY A 170 -11.40 -11.20 -18.46
N HIS A 171 -11.27 -10.39 -17.40
CA HIS A 171 -12.37 -9.95 -16.54
C HIS A 171 -12.60 -8.42 -16.64
N GLY A 172 -12.50 -7.88 -17.86
CA GLY A 172 -12.69 -6.45 -18.12
C GLY A 172 -11.47 -5.56 -17.85
N GLY A 173 -10.40 -6.10 -17.24
CA GLY A 173 -9.20 -5.35 -16.89
C GLY A 173 -9.39 -4.45 -15.66
N MET A 174 -8.60 -3.38 -15.56
CA MET A 174 -8.74 -2.41 -14.48
C MET A 174 -9.94 -1.49 -14.72
N HIS A 175 -10.86 -1.44 -13.76
CA HIS A 175 -12.04 -0.59 -13.84
C HIS A 175 -11.69 0.91 -13.86
N ASN A 176 -12.38 1.72 -14.66
CA ASN A 176 -12.06 3.15 -14.82
C ASN A 176 -12.21 3.94 -13.52
N SER A 177 -13.20 3.59 -12.68
CA SER A 177 -13.42 4.25 -11.38
C SER A 177 -12.41 3.83 -10.31
N SER A 178 -11.51 2.88 -10.60
CA SER A 178 -10.49 2.44 -9.63
C SER A 178 -9.55 3.56 -9.19
N PHE A 179 -9.32 4.57 -10.04
CA PHE A 179 -8.55 5.75 -9.64
C PHE A 179 -9.25 6.57 -8.55
N ILE A 180 -10.55 6.84 -8.72
CA ILE A 180 -11.35 7.56 -7.73
C ILE A 180 -11.43 6.75 -6.44
N GLY A 181 -11.71 5.44 -6.54
CA GLY A 181 -11.75 4.56 -5.38
C GLY A 181 -10.43 4.53 -4.61
N SER A 182 -9.30 4.52 -5.33
CA SER A 182 -7.97 4.60 -4.74
C SER A 182 -7.69 5.95 -4.07
N CYS A 183 -8.13 7.06 -4.67
CA CYS A 183 -8.00 8.39 -4.07
C CYS A 183 -8.77 8.49 -2.75
N ILE A 184 -10.00 7.95 -2.70
CA ILE A 184 -10.81 7.87 -1.49
C ILE A 184 -10.10 7.02 -0.43
N LEU A 185 -9.65 5.82 -0.81
CA LEU A 185 -8.99 4.88 0.10
C LEU A 185 -7.68 5.43 0.68
N THR A 186 -6.80 5.98 -0.16
CA THR A 186 -5.51 6.52 0.29
C THR A 186 -5.67 7.77 1.14
N SER A 187 -6.63 8.64 0.81
CA SER A 187 -6.97 9.79 1.64
C SER A 187 -7.51 9.36 3.01
N PHE A 188 -8.40 8.35 3.03
CA PHE A 188 -8.88 7.74 4.27
C PHE A 188 -7.73 7.15 5.09
N LEU A 189 -6.87 6.35 4.47
CA LEU A 189 -5.73 5.71 5.13
C LEU A 189 -4.76 6.74 5.71
N ALA A 190 -4.46 7.82 4.99
CA ALA A 190 -3.62 8.90 5.48
C ALA A 190 -4.25 9.61 6.69
N ALA A 191 -5.55 9.91 6.63
CA ALA A 191 -6.27 10.54 7.74
C ALA A 191 -6.35 9.62 8.97
N PHE A 192 -6.69 8.35 8.76
CA PHE A 192 -6.75 7.33 9.81
C PHE A 192 -5.37 7.15 10.47
N CYS A 193 -4.32 7.00 9.66
CA CYS A 193 -2.96 6.86 10.18
C CYS A 193 -2.50 8.11 10.90
N ARG A 194 -2.84 9.32 10.42
CA ARG A 194 -2.50 10.56 11.13
C ARG A 194 -3.14 10.65 12.51
N ALA A 195 -4.33 10.08 12.67
CA ALA A 195 -5.05 10.08 13.94
C ALA A 195 -4.54 8.99 14.91
N PHE A 196 -4.15 7.82 14.39
CA PHE A 196 -3.98 6.62 15.22
C PHE A 196 -2.60 5.95 15.15
N THR A 197 -1.74 6.28 14.18
CA THR A 197 -0.39 5.70 14.09
C THR A 197 0.67 6.74 14.47
N PRO A 198 1.74 6.36 15.17
CA PRO A 198 2.81 7.28 15.51
C PRO A 198 3.68 7.59 14.30
N PHE A 199 4.20 8.83 14.24
CA PHE A 199 5.21 9.21 13.23
C PHE A 199 6.52 8.43 13.38
N GLN A 200 6.97 8.29 14.63
CA GLN A 200 8.20 7.61 15.02
C GLN A 200 7.95 6.80 16.29
N VAL A 201 8.64 5.67 16.43
CA VAL A 201 8.58 4.85 17.63
C VAL A 201 9.97 4.62 18.21
N ARG A 202 10.07 4.60 19.53
CA ARG A 202 11.30 4.25 20.23
C ARG A 202 11.22 2.79 20.67
N VAL A 203 12.27 2.02 20.37
CA VAL A 203 12.37 0.63 20.81
C VAL A 203 12.60 0.60 22.34
N PRO A 204 11.84 -0.18 23.11
CA PRO A 204 12.04 -0.28 24.56
C PRO A 204 13.48 -0.64 24.92
N GLY A 205 14.07 0.11 25.85
CA GLY A 205 15.44 -0.14 26.30
C GLY A 205 16.54 0.26 25.31
N SER A 206 16.19 0.97 24.22
CA SER A 206 17.13 1.49 23.24
C SER A 206 16.86 2.97 22.94
N GLU A 207 17.92 3.73 22.64
CA GLU A 207 17.79 5.09 22.10
C GLU A 207 17.45 5.08 20.60
N HIS A 208 17.40 3.91 19.97
CA HIS A 208 17.06 3.78 18.56
C HIS A 208 15.60 4.16 18.30
N VAL A 209 15.41 5.05 17.33
CA VAL A 209 14.11 5.55 16.88
C VAL A 209 13.83 5.03 15.48
N ILE A 210 12.73 4.31 15.35
CA ILE A 210 12.24 3.77 14.08
C ILE A 210 11.30 4.79 13.46
N TYR A 211 11.55 5.10 12.18
CA TYR A 211 10.68 5.93 11.37
C TYR A 211 9.52 5.09 10.83
N LEU A 212 8.27 5.45 11.18
CA LEU A 212 7.08 4.76 10.70
C LEU A 212 6.34 5.55 9.63
N ASN A 213 5.88 6.77 9.94
CA ASN A 213 5.15 7.64 9.00
C ASN A 213 4.18 6.91 8.06
N VAL A 214 3.33 6.02 8.62
CA VAL A 214 2.50 5.10 7.83
C VAL A 214 1.58 5.89 6.90
N ASN A 215 1.56 5.49 5.63
CA ASN A 215 0.86 6.14 4.50
C ASN A 215 1.23 7.62 4.30
N GLY A 216 2.46 7.99 4.65
CA GLY A 216 2.91 9.38 4.56
C GLY A 216 2.06 10.31 5.42
N SER A 217 1.45 9.82 6.50
CA SER A 217 0.45 10.59 7.26
C SER A 217 0.99 11.84 7.94
N TYR A 218 2.32 11.96 8.09
CA TYR A 218 3.00 13.12 8.67
C TYR A 218 3.91 13.88 7.74
N ALA A 219 4.45 13.22 6.73
CA ALA A 219 5.40 13.77 5.78
C ALA A 219 5.40 12.92 4.51
N PHE A 220 5.82 13.47 3.38
CA PHE A 220 6.10 12.64 2.23
C PHE A 220 7.30 11.70 2.53
N TRP A 221 7.46 10.64 1.74
CA TRP A 221 8.50 9.65 1.99
C TRP A 221 9.88 10.31 2.00
N LYS A 222 10.60 10.22 3.13
CA LYS A 222 11.84 11.00 3.36
C LYS A 222 12.98 10.70 2.37
N ASP A 223 12.94 9.54 1.71
CA ASP A 223 13.96 9.09 0.76
C ASP A 223 13.66 9.52 -0.69
N ILE A 224 12.49 10.09 -0.95
CA ILE A 224 12.11 10.61 -2.27
C ILE A 224 12.43 12.11 -2.29
N ASP A 225 13.57 12.49 -2.86
CA ASP A 225 14.03 13.89 -2.88
C ASP A 225 13.31 14.74 -3.95
N VAL A 226 12.04 15.06 -3.69
CA VAL A 226 11.26 15.96 -4.54
C VAL A 226 10.72 17.10 -3.67
N PRO A 227 11.39 18.27 -3.63
CA PRO A 227 11.09 19.35 -2.68
C PRO A 227 9.63 19.80 -2.63
N LEU A 228 8.93 19.76 -3.77
CA LEU A 228 7.51 20.12 -3.86
C LEU A 228 6.60 19.21 -3.02
N LEU A 229 6.96 17.93 -2.87
CA LEU A 229 6.18 16.95 -2.10
C LEU A 229 6.32 17.17 -0.59
N HIS A 230 7.41 17.83 -0.16
CA HIS A 230 7.73 18.05 1.25
C HIS A 230 7.27 19.41 1.80
N VAL A 231 6.63 20.26 0.99
CA VAL A 231 6.29 21.66 1.35
C VAL A 231 5.44 21.76 2.62
N LEU A 232 4.55 20.79 2.84
CA LEU A 232 3.62 20.77 3.97
C LEU A 232 3.93 19.68 5.00
N ASP A 233 5.11 19.07 4.95
CA ASP A 233 5.53 18.08 5.93
C ASP A 233 5.41 18.61 7.36
N HIS A 234 4.93 17.74 8.25
CA HIS A 234 4.71 17.98 9.67
C HIS A 234 3.72 19.12 10.00
N ARG A 235 3.08 19.73 9.01
CA ARG A 235 2.06 20.76 9.24
C ARG A 235 0.83 20.17 9.92
N HIS A 236 -0.03 21.09 10.37
CA HIS A 236 -1.31 20.74 10.99
C HIS A 236 -2.13 19.82 10.05
N PRO A 237 -2.81 18.78 10.57
CA PRO A 237 -3.56 17.83 9.73
C PRO A 237 -4.54 18.48 8.76
N ALA A 238 -5.21 19.56 9.17
CA ALA A 238 -6.15 20.33 8.33
C ALA A 238 -5.50 20.98 7.09
N LEU A 239 -4.17 21.12 7.05
CA LEU A 239 -3.43 21.58 5.88
C LEU A 239 -2.78 20.41 5.15
N TYR A 240 -2.14 19.51 5.90
CA TYR A 240 -1.36 18.43 5.31
C TYR A 240 -2.21 17.33 4.65
N ILE A 241 -3.30 16.91 5.28
CA ILE A 241 -4.13 15.82 4.73
C ILE A 241 -4.81 16.24 3.43
N PRO A 242 -5.42 17.44 3.29
CA PRO A 242 -5.93 17.88 1.99
C PRO A 242 -4.84 18.01 0.92
N PHE A 243 -3.64 18.49 1.29
CA PHE A 243 -2.51 18.53 0.37
C PHE A 243 -2.12 17.14 -0.12
N LEU A 244 -1.98 16.17 0.79
CA LEU A 244 -1.65 14.79 0.43
C LEU A 244 -2.77 14.14 -0.39
N ALA A 245 -4.02 14.40 -0.05
CA ALA A 245 -5.19 13.91 -0.78
C ALA A 245 -5.27 14.45 -2.22
N ILE A 246 -4.70 15.63 -2.50
CA ILE A 246 -4.68 16.22 -3.84
C ILE A 246 -3.35 15.91 -4.51
N VAL A 247 -2.26 16.47 -4.01
CA VAL A 247 -0.92 16.38 -4.61
C VAL A 247 -0.38 14.96 -4.51
N GLY A 248 -0.51 14.32 -3.35
CA GLY A 248 -0.09 12.94 -3.16
C GLY A 248 -0.83 11.98 -4.09
N ASN A 249 -2.16 12.09 -4.21
CA ASN A 249 -2.91 11.28 -5.16
C ASN A 249 -2.55 11.57 -6.62
N LEU A 250 -2.39 12.83 -7.02
CA LEU A 250 -2.01 13.16 -8.39
C LEU A 250 -0.64 12.59 -8.76
N VAL A 251 0.34 12.69 -7.84
CA VAL A 251 1.72 12.26 -8.09
C VAL A 251 1.88 10.76 -7.90
N ALA A 252 1.45 10.22 -6.77
CA ALA A 252 1.65 8.81 -6.40
C ALA A 252 0.63 7.87 -7.06
N ASN A 253 -0.57 8.34 -7.41
CA ASN A 253 -1.60 7.49 -8.00
C ASN A 253 -1.95 7.89 -9.43
N GLY A 254 -1.92 9.17 -9.81
CA GLY A 254 -2.35 9.67 -11.12
C GLY A 254 -1.52 9.16 -12.29
N LEU A 255 -0.24 9.55 -12.38
CA LEU A 255 0.65 9.08 -13.45
C LEU A 255 0.80 7.54 -13.43
N PRO A 256 1.00 6.90 -12.27
CA PRO A 256 1.05 5.44 -12.17
C PRO A 256 -0.23 4.74 -12.65
N HIS A 257 -1.40 5.28 -12.32
CA HIS A 257 -2.69 4.76 -12.78
C HIS A 257 -2.76 4.76 -14.31
N MET A 258 -2.37 5.85 -14.97
CA MET A 258 -2.41 5.94 -16.43
C MET A 258 -1.53 4.87 -17.09
N LEU A 259 -0.35 4.61 -16.52
CA LEU A 259 0.55 3.56 -17.01
C LEU A 259 -0.06 2.17 -16.81
N VAL A 260 -0.53 1.86 -15.60
CA VAL A 260 -1.12 0.56 -15.27
C VAL A 260 -2.39 0.31 -16.08
N LEU A 261 -3.21 1.34 -16.33
CA LEU A 261 -4.37 1.29 -17.20
C LEU A 261 -3.96 1.00 -18.64
N GLY A 262 -2.94 1.68 -19.17
CA GLY A 262 -2.40 1.41 -20.49
C GLY A 262 -1.94 -0.04 -20.66
N ILE A 263 -1.25 -0.60 -19.66
CA ILE A 263 -0.85 -2.01 -19.65
C ILE A 263 -2.07 -2.93 -19.62
N SER A 264 -3.04 -2.65 -18.75
CA SER A 264 -4.26 -3.45 -18.62
C SER A 264 -5.07 -3.48 -19.93
N LEU A 265 -5.25 -2.33 -20.57
CA LEU A 265 -5.89 -2.23 -21.88
C LEU A 265 -5.09 -2.95 -22.95
N GLY A 266 -3.76 -2.78 -22.95
CA GLY A 266 -2.86 -3.47 -23.88
C GLY A 266 -2.97 -4.98 -23.78
N LEU A 267 -3.03 -5.55 -22.56
CA LEU A 267 -3.24 -6.98 -22.33
C LEU A 267 -4.63 -7.44 -22.80
N ARG A 268 -5.67 -6.66 -22.49
CA ARG A 268 -7.06 -6.97 -22.85
C ARG A 268 -7.27 -7.06 -24.37
N TYR A 269 -6.61 -6.18 -25.13
CA TYR A 269 -6.76 -6.10 -26.58
C TYR A 269 -5.58 -6.69 -27.34
N ASN A 270 -4.74 -7.51 -26.70
CA ASN A 270 -3.61 -8.13 -27.37
C ASN A 270 -4.08 -9.34 -28.21
N PRO A 271 -4.01 -9.28 -29.55
CA PRO A 271 -4.43 -10.39 -30.40
C PRO A 271 -3.59 -11.66 -30.20
N LEU A 272 -2.37 -11.55 -29.65
CA LEU A 272 -1.52 -12.70 -29.34
C LEU A 272 -1.96 -13.45 -28.07
N LEU A 273 -2.82 -12.84 -27.25
CA LEU A 273 -3.36 -13.45 -26.03
C LEU A 273 -4.77 -14.00 -26.23
N GLU A 274 -5.38 -13.81 -27.42
CA GLU A 274 -6.66 -14.41 -27.78
C GLU A 274 -6.54 -15.95 -27.75
N GLY A 275 -7.18 -16.60 -26.77
CA GLY A 275 -7.23 -18.06 -26.62
C GLY A 275 -6.39 -18.66 -25.47
N ILE A 276 -5.59 -17.86 -24.75
CA ILE A 276 -4.85 -18.32 -23.55
C ILE A 276 -5.65 -18.06 -22.25
N THR A 277 -6.66 -17.18 -22.31
CA THR A 277 -7.33 -16.58 -21.14
C THR A 277 -8.76 -17.08 -20.91
N HIS A 278 -9.09 -18.31 -21.34
CA HIS A 278 -10.40 -18.93 -21.11
C HIS A 278 -10.26 -20.27 -20.38
#